data_AF-A0A843J915-F1
#
_entry.id   AF-A0A843J915-F1
#
_cell.length_a   1.000
_cell.length_b   1.000
_cell.length_c   1.000
_cell.angle_alpha   90.00
_cell.angle_beta   90.00
_cell.angle_gamma   90.00
#
_symmetry.space_group_name_H-M   'P 1'
#
loop_
_entity.id
_entity.type
_entity.pdbx_description
1 polymer ?
#
loop_
_entity_poly.entity_id
_entity_poly.type
_entity_poly.pdbx_seq_one_letter_code
_entity_poly.pdbx_strand_id
1 'polypeptide(L)'
;MNAYLEIIRPGNAVMAAIAVVLMMFVGHYYELPIIICAIIVFVCTGAGNTINDVFDVKIDEINKPNRPIPSGRISLENARNYAFVLFGIGIVLSFLDSYLVNSIWPSV
;
A
#
# COMPACT_ATOMS: atom_id res chain seq x y z
N MET A 1 14.51 -11.35 -7.49
CA MET A 1 13.83 -10.06 -7.20
C MET A 1 13.74 -9.89 -5.69
N ASN A 2 13.85 -8.66 -5.16
CA ASN A 2 13.73 -8.42 -3.73
C ASN A 2 12.31 -8.79 -3.25
N ALA A 3 12.21 -9.72 -2.30
CA ALA A 3 10.95 -10.26 -1.80
C ALA A 3 10.02 -9.18 -1.23
N TYR A 4 10.58 -8.16 -0.57
CA TYR A 4 9.81 -7.06 0.01
C TYR A 4 9.21 -6.13 -1.04
N LEU A 5 9.87 -5.95 -2.18
CA LEU A 5 9.31 -5.19 -3.31
C LEU A 5 8.29 -6.02 -4.09
N GLU A 6 8.49 -7.33 -4.18
CA GLU A 6 7.57 -8.20 -4.90
C GLU A 6 6.24 -8.37 -4.17
N ILE A 7 6.27 -8.55 -2.84
CA ILE A 7 5.08 -8.85 -2.03
C ILE A 7 4.06 -7.70 -2.00
N ILE A 8 4.52 -6.44 -2.12
CA ILE A 8 3.62 -5.27 -2.20
C ILE A 8 2.91 -5.14 -3.56
N ARG A 9 3.34 -5.89 -4.58
CA ARG A 9 2.85 -5.84 -5.96
C ARG A 9 2.85 -4.41 -6.52
N PRO A 10 4.02 -3.83 -6.84
CA PRO A 10 4.17 -2.41 -7.13
C PRO A 10 3.32 -1.98 -8.33
N GLY A 11 3.12 -2.84 -9.34
CA GLY A 11 2.19 -2.55 -10.43
C GLY A 11 0.76 -2.28 -9.97
N ASN A 12 0.22 -3.11 -9.06
CA ASN A 12 -1.11 -2.91 -8.48
C ASN A 12 -1.18 -1.63 -7.62
N ALA A 13 -0.15 -1.39 -6.81
CA ALA A 13 -0.07 -0.19 -5.97
C ALA A 13 0.05 1.10 -6.80
N VAL A 14 0.82 1.09 -7.90
CA VAL A 14 0.91 2.22 -8.85
C VAL A 14 -0.45 2.47 -9.50
N MET A 15 -1.16 1.42 -9.94
CA MET A 15 -2.48 1.60 -10.54
C MET A 15 -3.48 2.27 -9.58
N ALA A 16 -3.45 1.89 -8.30
CA ALA A 16 -4.27 2.53 -7.28
C ALA A 16 -3.86 4.01 -7.07
N ALA A 17 -2.57 4.33 -7.05
CA ALA A 17 -2.08 5.70 -6.94
C ALA A 17 -2.46 6.56 -8.15
N ILE A 18 -2.42 6.01 -9.37
CA ILE A 18 -2.86 6.70 -10.59
C ILE A 18 -4.34 7.10 -10.48
N ALA A 19 -5.19 6.24 -9.91
CA ALA A 19 -6.60 6.58 -9.73
C ALA A 19 -6.79 7.85 -8.87
N VAL A 20 -5.97 8.04 -7.84
CA VAL A 20 -5.97 9.27 -7.01
C VAL A 20 -5.53 10.49 -7.84
N VAL A 21 -4.47 10.35 -8.64
CA VAL A 21 -4.01 11.43 -9.53
C VAL A 21 -5.07 11.78 -10.57
N LEU A 22 -5.86 10.82 -11.06
CA LEU A 22 -6.98 11.12 -11.96
C LEU A 22 -8.06 11.97 -11.29
N MET A 23 -8.32 11.78 -9.99
CA MET A 23 -9.25 12.62 -9.23
C MET A 23 -8.82 14.09 -9.16
N MET A 24 -7.52 14.37 -9.26
CA MET A 24 -6.97 15.73 -9.39
C MET A 24 -7.60 16.49 -10.56
N PHE A 25 -7.71 15.81 -11.71
CA PHE A 25 -8.24 16.41 -12.93
C PHE A 25 -9.76 16.50 -12.91
N VAL A 26 -10.44 15.50 -12.33
CA VAL A 26 -11.90 15.47 -12.22
C VAL A 26 -12.40 16.54 -11.23
N GLY A 27 -11.73 16.69 -10.09
CA GLY A 27 -12.07 17.66 -9.06
C GLY A 27 -11.47 19.05 -9.25
N HIS A 28 -10.60 19.23 -10.27
CA HIS A 28 -9.84 20.47 -10.49
C HIS A 28 -8.99 20.92 -9.28
N TYR A 29 -8.51 19.98 -8.47
CA TYR A 29 -7.70 20.23 -7.26
C TYR A 29 -6.22 19.94 -7.51
N TYR A 30 -5.43 20.94 -7.87
CA TYR A 30 -4.00 20.78 -8.25
C TYR A 30 -3.04 21.13 -7.12
N GLU A 31 -3.23 20.53 -5.95
CA GLU A 31 -2.47 20.88 -4.75
C GLU A 31 -1.57 19.73 -4.29
N LEU A 32 -0.48 20.06 -3.56
CA LEU A 32 0.47 19.09 -3.03
C LEU A 32 -0.18 17.92 -2.24
N PRO A 33 -1.26 18.12 -1.45
CA PRO A 33 -1.95 17.03 -0.74
C PRO A 33 -2.38 15.87 -1.65
N ILE A 34 -2.72 16.10 -2.92
CA ILE A 34 -3.15 15.00 -3.80
C ILE A 34 -2.00 14.02 -4.13
N ILE A 35 -0.78 14.54 -4.20
CA ILE A 35 0.42 13.72 -4.41
C ILE A 35 0.72 12.92 -3.15
N ILE A 36 0.51 13.50 -1.97
CA ILE A 36 0.63 12.81 -0.69
C ILE A 36 -0.42 11.69 -0.59
N CYS A 37 -1.68 11.97 -0.96
CA CYS A 37 -2.74 10.98 -1.08
C CYS A 37 -2.37 9.81 -2.01
N ALA A 38 -1.75 10.09 -3.17
CA ALA A 38 -1.31 9.04 -4.09
C ALA A 38 -0.22 8.13 -3.46
N ILE A 39 0.71 8.72 -2.69
CA ILE A 39 1.74 7.97 -1.94
C ILE A 39 1.09 7.13 -0.82
N ILE A 40 0.14 7.70 -0.08
CA ILE A 40 -0.62 6.99 0.95
C ILE A 40 -1.30 5.76 0.34
N VAL A 41 -2.01 5.95 -0.78
CA VAL A 41 -2.71 4.84 -1.47
C VAL A 41 -1.73 3.78 -1.97
N PHE A 42 -0.58 4.17 -2.51
CA PHE A 42 0.46 3.21 -2.90
C PHE A 42 0.90 2.34 -1.71
N VAL A 43 1.26 2.98 -0.59
CA VAL A 43 1.76 2.30 0.62
C VAL A 43 0.68 1.41 1.23
N CYS A 44 -0.54 1.92 1.40
CA CYS A 44 -1.67 1.16 1.95
C CYS A 44 -2.09 0.00 1.04
N THR A 45 -2.03 0.17 -0.28
CA THR A 45 -2.26 -0.93 -1.24
C THR A 45 -1.18 -2.01 -1.10
N GLY A 46 0.08 -1.61 -0.95
CA GLY A 46 1.18 -2.53 -0.67
C GLY A 46 1.01 -3.28 0.65
N ALA A 47 0.56 -2.59 1.70
CA ALA A 47 0.24 -3.17 3.00
C ALA A 47 -0.89 -4.22 2.88
N GLY A 48 -1.97 -3.87 2.17
CA GLY A 48 -3.09 -4.75 1.84
C GLY A 48 -2.64 -6.00 1.08
N ASN A 49 -1.82 -5.84 0.05
CA ASN A 49 -1.26 -6.97 -0.69
C ASN A 49 -0.41 -7.90 0.18
N THR A 50 0.39 -7.31 1.08
CA THR A 50 1.27 -8.06 1.99
C THR A 50 0.47 -8.84 3.03
N ILE A 51 -0.52 -8.19 3.67
CA ILE A 51 -1.34 -8.87 4.69
C ILE A 51 -2.24 -9.94 4.06
N ASN A 52 -2.69 -9.77 2.82
CA ASN A 52 -3.41 -10.80 2.08
C ASN A 52 -2.54 -12.05 1.92
N ASP A 53 -1.27 -11.91 1.52
CA ASP A 53 -0.36 -13.06 1.38
C ASP A 53 -0.04 -13.74 2.72
N VAL A 54 -0.06 -12.99 3.84
CA VAL A 54 0.08 -13.56 5.19
C VAL A 54 -1.07 -14.51 5.52
N PHE A 55 -2.31 -14.10 5.22
CA PHE A 55 -3.49 -14.94 5.48
C PHE A 55 -3.64 -16.07 4.46
N ASP A 56 -3.21 -15.85 3.21
CA ASP A 56 -3.32 -16.83 2.12
C ASP A 56 -2.17 -17.85 2.08
N VAL A 57 -1.21 -17.82 3.03
CA VAL A 57 0.01 -18.64 2.99
C VAL A 57 -0.25 -20.12 2.66
N LYS A 58 -1.22 -20.76 3.31
CA LYS A 58 -1.55 -22.19 3.07
C LYS A 58 -2.16 -22.44 1.69
N ILE A 59 -2.91 -21.47 1.16
CA ILE A 59 -3.52 -21.54 -0.16
C ILE A 59 -2.44 -21.32 -1.23
N ASP A 60 -1.54 -20.37 -0.99
CA ASP A 60 -0.46 -20.02 -1.90
C ASP A 60 0.67 -21.07 -1.92
N GLU A 61 0.88 -21.82 -0.84
CA GLU A 61 1.75 -23.01 -0.84
C GLU A 61 1.36 -24.01 -1.94
N ILE A 62 0.06 -24.14 -2.24
CA ILE A 62 -0.45 -25.04 -3.28
C ILE A 62 -0.52 -24.31 -4.63
N ASN A 63 -1.12 -23.13 -4.67
CA ASN A 63 -1.48 -22.47 -5.93
C ASN A 63 -0.35 -21.61 -6.52
N LYS A 64 0.52 -21.05 -5.68
CA LYS A 64 1.52 -20.05 -6.05
C LYS A 64 2.81 -20.21 -5.22
N PRO A 65 3.47 -21.38 -5.25
CA PRO A 65 4.57 -21.72 -4.35
C PRO A 65 5.79 -20.80 -4.47
N ASN A 66 5.93 -20.10 -5.61
CA ASN A 66 7.02 -19.15 -5.85
C ASN A 66 6.82 -17.78 -5.16
N ARG A 67 5.64 -17.51 -4.57
CA ARG A 67 5.37 -16.25 -3.86
C ARG A 67 6.34 -16.06 -2.70
N PRO A 68 6.60 -14.80 -2.29
CA PRO A 68 7.61 -14.51 -1.27
C PRO A 68 7.49 -15.34 0.03
N ILE A 69 6.30 -15.50 0.60
CA ILE A 69 6.10 -16.24 1.85
C ILE A 69 6.25 -17.76 1.65
N PRO A 70 5.51 -18.43 0.74
CA PRO A 70 5.64 -19.89 0.55
C PRO A 70 7.03 -20.32 0.07
N SER A 71 7.71 -19.50 -0.74
CA SER A 71 9.08 -19.79 -1.20
C SER A 71 10.14 -19.60 -0.12
N GLY A 72 9.77 -19.13 1.07
CA GLY A 72 10.69 -18.88 2.20
C GLY A 72 11.58 -17.65 2.03
N ARG A 73 11.41 -16.86 0.96
CA ARG A 73 12.21 -15.64 0.71
C ARG A 73 11.90 -14.52 1.72
N ILE A 74 10.73 -14.56 2.35
CA ILE A 74 10.37 -13.77 3.52
C ILE A 74 9.62 -14.70 4.50
N SER A 75 9.93 -14.61 5.80
CA SER A 75 9.18 -15.39 6.79
C SER A 75 7.77 -14.82 6.99
N LEU A 76 6.83 -15.67 7.43
CA LEU A 76 5.46 -15.26 7.73
C LEU A 76 5.40 -14.11 8.75
N GLU A 77 6.23 -14.19 9.79
CA GLU A 77 6.34 -13.15 10.83
C GLU A 77 6.86 -11.82 10.25
N ASN A 78 7.92 -11.87 9.43
CA ASN A 78 8.47 -10.67 8.82
C ASN A 78 7.48 -10.04 7.84
N ALA A 79 6.73 -10.84 7.06
CA ALA A 79 5.69 -10.33 6.17
C ALA A 79 4.55 -9.65 6.97
N ARG A 80 4.12 -10.24 8.08
CA ARG A 80 3.12 -9.65 8.98
C ARG A 80 3.61 -8.32 9.57
N ASN A 81 4.81 -8.31 10.12
CA ASN A 81 5.39 -7.10 10.72
C ASN A 81 5.60 -6.03 9.65
N TYR A 82 6.01 -6.42 8.44
CA TYR A 82 6.15 -5.51 7.31
C TYR A 82 4.82 -4.88 6.90
N ALA A 83 3.74 -5.66 6.83
CA ALA A 83 2.40 -5.13 6.57
C ALA A 83 1.99 -4.08 7.63
N PHE A 84 2.21 -4.36 8.91
CA PHE A 84 1.92 -3.39 9.98
C PHE A 84 2.78 -2.12 9.92
N VAL A 85 4.06 -2.24 9.57
CA VAL A 85 4.92 -1.08 9.33
C VAL A 85 4.40 -0.24 8.17
N LEU A 86 4.01 -0.87 7.05
CA LEU A 86 3.43 -0.16 5.91
C LEU A 86 2.11 0.54 6.27
N PHE A 87 1.21 -0.12 7.01
CA PHE A 87 0.00 0.52 7.52
C PHE A 87 0.31 1.69 8.46
N GLY A 88 1.29 1.52 9.37
CA GLY A 88 1.74 2.60 10.25
C GLY A 88 2.26 3.81 9.49
N ILE A 89 3.07 3.58 8.44
CA ILE A 89 3.54 4.66 7.54
C ILE A 89 2.34 5.33 6.86
N GLY A 90 1.39 4.55 6.32
CA GLY A 90 0.18 5.08 5.72
C GLY A 90 -0.60 5.99 6.66
N ILE A 91 -0.82 5.54 7.91
CA ILE A 91 -1.51 6.30 8.95
C ILE A 91 -0.77 7.62 9.28
N VAL A 92 0.55 7.57 9.47
CA VAL A 92 1.35 8.77 9.75
C VAL A 92 1.25 9.77 8.60
N LEU A 93 1.35 9.30 7.36
CA LEU A 93 1.19 10.15 6.17
C LEU A 93 -0.23 10.73 6.07
N SER A 94 -1.27 9.95 6.41
CA SER A 94 -2.65 10.46 6.44
C SER A 94 -2.86 11.57 7.48
N PHE A 95 -2.24 11.47 8.66
CA PHE A 95 -2.28 12.55 9.64
C PHE A 95 -1.52 13.80 9.16
N LEU A 96 -0.39 13.62 8.49
CA LEU A 96 0.35 14.74 7.90
C LEU A 96 -0.47 15.44 6.80
N ASP A 97 -1.11 14.67 5.93
CA ASP A 97 -1.99 15.20 4.88
C ASP A 97 -3.17 15.99 5.48
N SER A 98 -3.85 15.40 6.47
CA SER A 98 -4.93 16.07 7.21
C SER A 98 -4.49 17.39 7.85
N TYR A 99 -3.28 17.44 8.41
CA TYR A 99 -2.71 18.66 8.97
C TYR A 99 -2.46 19.73 7.87
N LEU A 100 -1.93 19.33 6.72
CA LEU A 100 -1.65 20.24 5.60
C LEU A 100 -2.92 20.87 5.02
N VAL A 101 -4.01 20.11 4.96
CA VAL A 101 -5.30 20.55 4.42
C VAL A 101 -6.12 21.31 5.48
N ASN A 102 -5.67 21.38 6.74
CA ASN A 102 -6.42 21.91 7.87
C ASN A 102 -7.83 21.29 8.00
N SER A 103 -7.97 20.03 7.62
CA SER A 103 -9.23 19.30 7.65
C SER A 103 -9.00 17.88 8.12
N ILE A 104 -9.81 17.44 9.08
CA ILE A 104 -9.84 16.04 9.56
C ILE A 104 -10.63 15.16 8.58
N TRP A 105 -11.47 15.79 7.75
CA TRP A 105 -12.22 15.11 6.71
C TRP A 105 -11.46 15.20 5.39
N PRO A 106 -11.36 14.10 4.61
CA PRO A 106 -10.84 14.18 3.25
C PRO A 106 -11.69 15.19 2.47
N SER A 107 -11.06 16.30 2.06
CA SER A 107 -11.68 17.29 1.19
C SER A 107 -11.60 16.77 -0.25
N VAL A 108 -12.41 15.75 -0.53
CA VAL A 108 -12.78 15.36 -1.89
C VAL A 108 -14.11 15.99 -2.24
#